data_AF-A0A6B9XGL2-F1
#
_entry.id   AF-A0A6B9XGL2-F1
#
_cell.length_a   1.000
_cell.length_b   1.000
_cell.length_c   1.000
_cell.angle_alpha   90.00
_cell.angle_beta   90.00
_cell.angle_gamma   90.00
#
_symmetry.space_group_name_H-M   'P 1'
#
loop_
_entity.id
_entity.type
_entity.pdbx_description
1 polymer ?
#
loop_
_entity_poly.entity_id
_entity_poly.type
_entity_poly.pdbx_seq_one_letter_code
_entity_poly.pdbx_strand_id
1 'polypeptide(L)' 'LGSDDIYTAVDVIRDRGIPFQDTPDSYYELLPERIQGHEEDIAELEKRRILMDGAPTEGQGLLLQIFTQNVIGPI' A
#
# COMPACT_ATOMS: atom_id res chain seq x y z
N LEU A 1 1.77 -7.84 10.49
CA LEU A 1 2.71 -6.91 11.16
C LEU A 1 2.13 -5.51 11.03
N GLY A 2 2.19 -4.67 12.06
CA GLY A 2 1.83 -3.24 11.96
C GLY A 2 3.08 -2.36 11.91
N SER A 3 2.98 -1.18 11.32
CA SER A 3 4.02 -0.15 11.31
C SER A 3 3.37 1.22 11.48
N ASP A 4 4.02 2.10 12.24
CA ASP A 4 3.63 3.52 12.33
C ASP A 4 4.14 4.34 11.12
N ASP A 5 5.06 3.77 10.35
CA ASP A 5 5.59 4.33 9.10
C ASP A 5 5.74 3.21 8.07
N ILE A 6 4.71 3.02 7.24
CA ILE A 6 4.70 1.99 6.21
C ILE A 6 5.66 2.31 5.06
N TYR A 7 5.91 3.59 4.76
CA TYR A 7 6.78 4.00 3.65
C TYR A 7 8.21 3.56 3.92
N THR A 8 8.75 3.92 5.08
CA THR A 8 10.09 3.51 5.51
C THR A 8 10.18 1.99 5.67
N ALA A 9 9.14 1.36 6.22
CA ALA A 9 9.13 -0.10 6.38
C ALA A 9 9.22 -0.83 5.04
N VAL A 10 8.47 -0.39 4.03
CA VAL A 10 8.51 -0.98 2.68
C VAL A 10 9.87 -0.77 2.03
N ASP A 11 10.45 0.42 2.13
CA ASP A 11 11.77 0.72 1.58
C ASP A 11 12.84 -0.19 2.21
N VAL A 12 12.87 -0.31 3.53
CA VAL A 12 13.83 -1.19 4.24
C VAL A 12 13.64 -2.66 3.89
N ILE A 13 12.41 -3.14 3.75
CA ILE A 13 12.15 -4.54 3.39
C ILE A 13 12.56 -4.81 1.95
N ARG A 14 12.32 -3.86 1.04
CA ARG A 14 12.72 -3.95 -0.38
C ARG A 14 14.25 -3.94 -0.52
N ASP A 15 14.94 -3.08 0.23
CA ASP A 15 16.41 -3.03 0.26
C ASP A 15 17.04 -4.34 0.78
N ARG A 16 16.31 -5.11 1.59
CA ARG A 16 16.71 -6.45 2.02
C ARG A 16 16.44 -7.55 1.00
N GLY A 17 15.97 -7.19 -0.20
CA GLY A 17 15.74 -8.12 -1.31
C GLY A 17 14.45 -8.93 -1.20
N ILE A 18 13.49 -8.53 -0.35
CA ILE A 18 12.21 -9.21 -0.23
C ILE A 18 11.25 -8.62 -1.29
N PRO A 19 10.78 -9.42 -2.26
CA PRO A 19 9.90 -8.93 -3.31
C PRO A 19 8.47 -8.74 -2.82
N PHE A 20 7.82 -7.69 -3.32
CA PHE A 20 6.40 -7.41 -3.09
C PHE A 20 5.54 -7.82 -4.29
N GLN A 21 4.26 -8.05 -4.05
CA GLN A 21 3.27 -8.18 -5.11
C GLN A 21 3.15 -6.87 -5.88
N ASP A 22 2.83 -6.96 -7.17
CA ASP A 22 2.63 -5.81 -8.03
C ASP A 22 1.15 -5.36 -8.01
N THR A 23 0.90 -4.12 -8.38
CA THR A 23 -0.46 -3.56 -8.49
C THR A 23 -0.52 -2.70 -9.75
N PRO A 24 -1.54 -2.86 -10.62
CA PRO A 24 -1.67 -2.06 -11.84
C PRO A 24 -1.75 -0.56 -11.54
N ASP A 25 -1.15 0.27 -12.40
CA ASP A 25 -1.14 1.74 -12.24
C ASP A 25 -2.56 2.32 -12.19
N SER A 26 -3.51 1.71 -12.92
CA SER A 26 -4.93 2.09 -12.91
C SER A 26 -5.60 1.99 -11.55
N TYR A 27 -5.06 1.22 -10.60
CA TYR A 27 -5.52 1.24 -9.21
C TYR A 27 -5.30 2.61 -8.57
N TYR A 28 -4.13 3.22 -8.81
CA TYR A 28 -3.75 4.52 -8.25
C TYR A 28 -4.46 5.67 -8.96
N GLU A 29 -4.68 5.56 -10.27
CA GLU A 29 -5.47 6.52 -11.05
C GLU A 29 -6.92 6.63 -10.54
N LEU A 30 -7.52 5.50 -10.13
CA LEU A 30 -8.90 5.45 -9.64
C LEU A 30 -9.03 5.70 -8.13
N LEU A 31 -7.92 5.78 -7.39
CA LEU A 31 -7.93 5.89 -5.94
C LEU A 31 -8.63 7.18 -5.41
N PRO A 32 -8.42 8.38 -6.01
CA PRO A 32 -9.10 9.60 -5.58
C PRO A 32 -10.62 9.53 -5.66
N GLU A 33 -11.14 8.80 -6.65
CA GLU A 33 -12.58 8.63 -6.86
C GLU A 33 -13.18 7.64 -5.85
N ARG A 34 -12.41 6.61 -5.50
CA ARG A 34 -12.83 5.55 -4.58
C ARG A 34 -12.79 5.98 -3.12
N ILE A 35 -11.77 6.73 -2.72
CA ILE A 35 -11.55 7.15 -1.34
C ILE A 35 -11.46 8.68 -1.31
N GLN A 36 -12.61 9.33 -1.26
CA GLN A 36 -12.66 10.79 -1.26
C GLN A 36 -12.14 11.36 0.07
N GLY A 37 -11.34 12.42 -0.01
CA GLY A 37 -10.86 13.16 1.16
C GLY A 37 -9.70 12.51 1.94
N HIS A 38 -8.98 11.55 1.33
CA HIS A 38 -7.70 11.12 1.89
C HIS A 38 -6.61 12.20 1.70
N GLU A 39 -5.60 12.21 2.57
CA GLU A 39 -4.48 13.17 2.52
C GLU A 39 -3.15 12.53 2.08
N GLU A 40 -3.16 11.22 1.79
CA GLU A 40 -1.95 10.49 1.37
C GLU A 40 -1.48 10.86 -0.05
N ASP A 41 -0.16 10.79 -0.26
CA ASP A 41 0.48 11.03 -1.55
C ASP A 41 0.41 9.78 -2.44
N ILE A 42 -0.46 9.84 -3.46
CA ILE A 42 -0.70 8.74 -4.39
C ILE A 42 0.57 8.33 -5.15
N ALA A 43 1.46 9.28 -5.47
CA ALA A 43 2.69 8.96 -6.19
C ALA A 43 3.64 8.12 -5.32
N GLU A 44 3.72 8.41 -4.02
CA GLU A 44 4.54 7.64 -3.09
C GLU A 44 3.93 6.27 -2.77
N LEU A 45 2.59 6.14 -2.80
CA LEU A 45 1.88 4.86 -2.73
C LEU A 45 2.15 4.01 -3.98
N GLU A 46 2.01 4.60 -5.17
CA GLU A 46 2.22 3.94 -6.47
C GLU A 46 3.65 3.42 -6.60
N LYS A 47 4.63 4.27 -6.33
CA LYS A 47 6.07 3.92 -6.34
C LYS A 47 6.38 2.70 -5.47
N ARG A 48 5.66 2.53 -4.36
CA ARG A 48 5.88 1.43 -3.42
C ARG A 48 4.93 0.27 -3.60
N ARG A 49 3.92 0.38 -4.46
CA ARG A 49 2.82 -0.58 -4.58
C ARG A 49 2.05 -0.77 -3.27
N ILE A 50 1.92 0.30 -2.48
CA ILE A 50 1.13 0.31 -1.24
C ILE A 50 -0.34 0.49 -1.64
N LEU A 51 -1.21 -0.30 -1.00
CA LEU A 51 -2.66 -0.22 -1.17
C LEU A 51 -3.24 0.62 -0.04
N MET A 52 -4.28 1.39 -0.37
CA MET A 52 -5.11 2.12 0.58
C MET A 52 -6.52 1.55 0.58
N ASP A 53 -7.09 1.41 1.77
CA ASP A 53 -8.50 1.09 1.98
C ASP A 53 -9.07 1.92 3.14
N GLY A 54 -10.40 1.95 3.25
CA GLY A 54 -11.14 2.69 4.27
C GLY A 54 -11.88 3.92 3.72
N ALA A 55 -12.67 4.54 4.59
CA ALA A 55 -13.51 5.70 4.27
C ALA A 55 -13.32 6.81 5.31
N PRO A 56 -12.62 7.92 4.98
CA PRO A 56 -12.41 9.05 5.89
C PRO A 56 -13.72 9.67 6.38
N THR A 57 -14.80 9.52 5.61
CA THR A 57 -16.08 10.19 5.78
C THR A 57 -16.96 9.62 6.90
N GLU A 58 -16.65 8.45 7.47
CA GLU A 58 -17.49 7.81 8.50
C GLU A 58 -16.80 7.66 9.88
N GLY A 59 -15.72 8.41 10.14
CA GLY A 59 -14.92 8.23 11.36
C GLY A 59 -14.13 6.91 11.36
N GLN A 60 -14.09 6.22 10.23
CA GLN A 60 -13.24 5.07 9.99
C GLN A 60 -11.87 5.56 9.52
N GLY A 61 -10.81 5.02 10.10
CA GLY A 61 -9.44 5.35 9.72
C GLY A 61 -9.09 4.81 8.33
N LEU A 62 -8.04 5.38 7.74
CA LEU A 62 -7.41 4.82 6.55
C LEU A 62 -6.55 3.61 6.95
N LEU A 63 -6.51 2.62 6.08
CA LEU A 63 -5.64 1.46 6.18
C LEU A 63 -4.68 1.42 5.01
N LEU A 64 -3.38 1.48 5.31
CA LEU A 64 -2.32 1.26 4.34
C LEU A 64 -1.77 -0.16 4.49
N GLN A 65 -1.60 -0.86 3.37
CA GLN A 65 -1.18 -2.27 3.36
C GLN A 65 -0.38 -2.64 2.12
N ILE A 66 0.42 -3.70 2.22
CA ILE A 66 1.17 -4.27 1.09
C ILE A 66 1.46 -5.75 1.37
N PHE A 67 1.58 -6.56 0.32
CA PHE A 67 1.82 -7.99 0.42
C PHE A 67 3.15 -8.37 -0.23
N THR A 68 3.94 -9.20 0.45
CA THR A 68 5.12 -9.83 -0.15
C THR A 68 4.69 -10.86 -1.18
N GLN A 69 5.55 -11.19 -2.14
CA GLN A 69 5.33 -12.38 -2.97
C GLN A 69 5.34 -13.64 -2.09
N ASN A 70 4.77 -14.73 -2.60
CA ASN A 70 4.74 -16.00 -1.90
C ASN A 70 6.18 -16.49 -1.66
N VAL A 71 6.60 -16.53 -0.40
CA VAL A 71 7.95 -16.95 0.03
C VAL A 71 8.08 -18.46 0.20
N ILE A 72 6.98 -19.21 0.11
CA ILE A 72 6.96 -20.68 0.16
C ILE A 72 6.20 -21.16 -1.09
N GLY A 73 6.89 -21.89 -1.99
CA GLY A 73 6.27 -22.61 -3.11
C GLY A 73 5.35 -23.73 -2.61
N PRO A 74 4.57 -24.39 -3.49
CA PRO A 74 3.57 -25.37 -3.05
C PRO A 74 4.22 -26.42 -2.14
N ILE A 75 3.60 -26.68 -0.99
CA ILE A 75 3.86 -27.86 -0.17
C ILE A 75 3.33 -29.08 -0.92
#